data_AF-A0A833T9Y6-F1
#
_entry.id   AF-A0A833T9Y6-F1
#
_cell.length_a   1.000
_cell.length_b   1.000
_cell.length_c   1.000
_cell.angle_alpha   90.00
_cell.angle_beta   90.00
_cell.angle_gamma   90.00
#
_symmetry.space_group_name_H-M   'P 1'
#
loop_
_entity.id
_entity.type
_entity.pdbx_description
1 polymer ?
#
loop_
_entity_poly.entity_id
_entity_poly.type
_entity_poly.pdbx_seq_one_letter_code
_entity_poly.pdbx_strand_id
1 'polypeptide(L)'
;MRLFLCMRSSTEMFDEAQRIGHQLQIDFDRYDRRQEIFRKKFAADTRKQHQGICDGAVTNSATSVSVAALFSQRDENSLDKNDEDVNQHSKRNSSSRGSIGAGSSRIVTTDKEKHPEVFRALSSFYNPSDAATYVVCELCFGFRSATTVQPLPTPWIEYCDETTGKHYFYDSSTRHVRWHPPPATDALSVLVFERTNSIYTVCHCIPSNERRRRLMQKFREHTTQMAREEVEKRDRHLRGAFISLAMSLVPFSGEPKQI
;
A
#
# COMPACT_ATOMS: atom_id res chain seq x y z
N MET A 1 -33.23 -35.37 -8.63
CA MET A 1 -32.17 -34.34 -8.77
C MET A 1 -31.22 -34.45 -7.59
N ARG A 2 -30.03 -35.03 -7.79
CA ARG A 2 -29.02 -35.20 -6.74
C ARG A 2 -28.12 -33.95 -6.71
N LEU A 3 -28.25 -33.14 -5.66
CA LEU A 3 -27.32 -32.05 -5.32
C LEU A 3 -26.04 -32.66 -4.73
N PHE A 4 -25.10 -33.07 -5.59
CA PHE A 4 -23.72 -33.34 -5.21
C PHE A 4 -22.97 -32.00 -5.13
N LEU A 5 -23.13 -31.29 -4.01
CA LEU A 5 -22.23 -30.20 -3.62
C LEU A 5 -20.85 -30.84 -3.36
N CYS A 6 -19.93 -30.64 -4.30
CA CYS A 6 -18.54 -31.03 -4.17
C CYS A 6 -17.92 -30.21 -3.03
N MET A 7 -17.90 -30.76 -1.82
CA MET A 7 -17.05 -30.27 -0.74
C MET A 7 -15.62 -30.39 -1.25
N ARG A 8 -15.00 -29.27 -1.65
CA ARG A 8 -13.54 -29.21 -1.82
C ARG A 8 -12.92 -29.78 -0.55
N SER A 9 -12.05 -30.76 -0.70
CA SER A 9 -11.34 -31.36 0.43
C SER A 9 -10.66 -30.25 1.23
N SER A 10 -10.78 -30.29 2.55
CA SER A 10 -10.14 -29.32 3.45
C SER A 10 -8.64 -29.17 3.19
N THR A 11 -8.01 -30.22 2.67
CA THR A 11 -6.60 -30.23 2.25
C THR A 11 -6.31 -29.28 1.08
N GLU A 12 -7.17 -29.25 0.06
CA GLU A 12 -6.97 -28.38 -1.12
C GLU A 12 -7.07 -26.90 -0.76
N MET A 13 -7.96 -26.55 0.19
CA MET A 13 -8.07 -25.17 0.68
C MET A 13 -6.83 -24.75 1.48
N PHE A 14 -6.25 -25.67 2.25
CA PHE A 14 -5.03 -25.41 3.01
C PHE A 14 -3.83 -25.18 2.08
N ASP A 15 -3.68 -26.01 1.06
CA ASP A 15 -2.61 -25.87 0.06
C ASP A 15 -2.76 -24.59 -0.77
N GLU A 16 -3.99 -24.21 -1.12
CA GLU A 16 -4.29 -22.95 -1.79
C GLU A 16 -3.96 -21.73 -0.90
N ALA A 17 -4.30 -21.77 0.39
CA ALA A 17 -3.93 -20.73 1.35
C ALA A 17 -2.41 -20.60 1.52
N GLN A 18 -1.68 -21.72 1.58
CA GLN A 18 -0.21 -21.70 1.65
C GLN A 18 0.42 -21.08 0.40
N ARG A 19 -0.08 -21.40 -0.80
CA ARG A 19 0.40 -20.80 -2.05
C ARG A 19 0.16 -19.30 -2.10
N ILE A 20 -1.02 -18.84 -1.69
CA ILE A 20 -1.33 -17.40 -1.62
C ILE A 20 -0.40 -16.71 -0.61
N GLY A 21 -0.19 -17.30 0.56
CA GLY A 21 0.74 -16.77 1.56
C GLY A 21 2.17 -16.62 1.04
N HIS A 22 2.68 -17.65 0.34
CA HIS A 22 4.00 -17.61 -0.27
C HIS A 22 4.11 -16.54 -1.37
N GLN A 23 3.09 -16.41 -2.22
CA GLN A 23 3.06 -15.39 -3.27
C GLN A 23 3.05 -13.98 -2.68
N LEU A 24 2.25 -13.73 -1.64
CA LEU A 24 2.24 -12.45 -0.93
C LEU A 24 3.59 -12.13 -0.30
N GLN A 25 4.26 -13.13 0.29
CA GLN A 25 5.61 -12.95 0.84
C GLN A 25 6.60 -12.48 -0.23
N ILE A 26 6.61 -13.13 -1.40
CA ILE A 26 7.45 -12.73 -2.54
C ILE A 26 7.15 -11.28 -2.96
N ASP A 27 5.87 -10.91 -3.03
CA ASP A 27 5.48 -9.57 -3.46
C ASP A 27 5.86 -8.49 -2.44
N PHE A 28 5.84 -8.80 -1.14
CA PHE A 28 6.38 -7.93 -0.10
C PHE A 28 7.89 -7.78 -0.20
N ASP A 29 8.63 -8.88 -0.39
CA ASP A 29 10.09 -8.81 -0.56
C ASP A 29 10.48 -7.98 -1.80
N ARG A 30 9.74 -8.11 -2.91
CA ARG A 30 9.93 -7.27 -4.11
C ARG A 30 9.61 -5.81 -3.84
N TYR A 31 8.61 -5.52 -3.02
CA TYR A 31 8.27 -4.15 -2.64
C TYR A 31 9.37 -3.52 -1.78
N ASP A 32 9.86 -4.24 -0.77
CA ASP A 32 10.92 -3.78 0.13
C ASP A 32 12.23 -3.53 -0.62
N ARG A 33 12.60 -4.40 -1.57
CA ARG A 33 13.74 -4.15 -2.47
C ARG A 33 13.59 -2.86 -3.28
N ARG A 34 12.40 -2.58 -3.82
CA ARG A 34 12.16 -1.34 -4.57
C ARG A 34 12.25 -0.11 -3.66
N GLN A 35 11.76 -0.19 -2.44
CA GLN A 35 11.88 0.89 -1.45
C GLN A 35 13.33 1.14 -1.06
N GLU A 36 14.13 0.09 -0.87
CA GLU A 36 15.54 0.24 -0.55
C GLU A 36 16.33 0.87 -1.71
N ILE A 37 16.04 0.48 -2.96
CA ILE A 37 16.63 1.11 -4.15
C ILE A 37 16.28 2.61 -4.19
N PHE A 38 15.02 2.95 -3.94
CA PHE A 38 14.58 4.35 -3.90
C PHE A 38 15.29 5.14 -2.79
N ARG A 39 15.38 4.59 -1.58
CA ARG A 39 16.06 5.20 -0.43
C ARG A 39 17.54 5.43 -0.71
N LYS A 40 18.23 4.45 -1.30
CA LYS A 40 19.63 4.57 -1.72
C LYS A 40 19.83 5.65 -2.79
N LYS A 41 18.96 5.68 -3.81
CA LYS A 41 19.01 6.69 -4.88
C LYS A 41 18.79 8.09 -4.33
N PHE A 42 17.77 8.27 -3.49
CA PHE A 42 17.49 9.53 -2.82
C PHE A 42 18.67 10.02 -1.99
N ALA A 43 19.24 9.16 -1.13
CA ALA A 43 20.41 9.51 -0.34
C ALA A 43 21.64 9.85 -1.19
N ALA A 44 21.84 9.17 -2.34
CA ALA A 44 22.90 9.49 -3.28
C ALA A 44 22.70 10.86 -3.95
N ASP A 45 21.48 11.17 -4.37
CA ASP A 45 21.15 12.46 -5.00
C ASP A 45 21.28 13.61 -3.99
N THR A 46 20.85 13.41 -2.73
CA THR A 46 21.06 14.38 -1.65
C THR A 46 22.55 14.64 -1.41
N ARG A 47 23.39 13.60 -1.38
CA ARG A 47 24.85 13.78 -1.24
C ARG A 47 25.47 14.57 -2.40
N LYS A 48 25.06 14.30 -3.64
CA LYS A 48 25.54 15.05 -4.81
C LYS A 48 25.19 16.54 -4.72
N GLN A 49 23.98 16.84 -4.26
CA GLN A 49 23.55 18.24 -4.09
C GLN A 49 24.36 18.96 -3.01
N HIS A 50 24.65 18.31 -1.89
CA HIS A 50 25.51 18.90 -0.85
C HIS A 50 26.97 19.04 -1.29
N GLN A 51 27.50 18.11 -2.09
CA GLN A 51 28.88 18.18 -2.57
C GLN A 51 29.09 19.32 -3.58
N GLY A 52 28.12 19.59 -4.46
CA GLY A 52 28.18 20.71 -5.40
C GLY A 52 28.15 22.11 -4.75
N ILE A 53 27.66 22.22 -3.50
CA ILE A 53 27.65 23.50 -2.76
C ILE A 53 29.02 23.80 -2.15
N CYS A 54 29.81 22.78 -1.79
CA CYS A 54 31.14 22.97 -1.20
C CYS A 54 32.23 23.26 -2.24
N ASP A 55 32.13 22.67 -3.44
CA ASP A 55 33.15 22.86 -4.49
C ASP A 55 33.00 24.20 -5.24
N GLY A 56 31.84 24.88 -5.11
CA GLY A 56 31.59 26.20 -5.71
C GLY A 56 32.16 27.40 -4.93
N ALA A 57 32.78 27.19 -3.77
CA ALA A 57 33.23 28.27 -2.89
C ALA A 57 34.72 28.64 -3.00
N VAL A 58 35.50 28.06 -3.93
CA VAL A 58 36.97 28.27 -3.99
C VAL A 58 37.44 29.22 -5.09
N THR A 59 36.55 29.77 -5.93
CA THR A 59 36.93 30.84 -6.86
C THR A 59 36.04 32.05 -6.67
N ASN A 60 36.22 32.77 -5.55
CA ASN A 60 36.27 34.22 -5.52
C ASN A 60 36.47 34.72 -4.08
N SER A 61 37.36 35.70 -3.97
CA SER A 61 37.49 36.65 -2.86
C SER A 61 38.40 36.23 -1.71
N ALA A 62 39.65 36.69 -1.86
CA ALA A 62 40.44 37.23 -0.77
C ALA A 62 39.61 38.19 0.11
N THR A 63 40.03 38.31 1.38
CA THR A 63 39.55 39.22 2.44
C THR A 63 38.22 38.86 3.11
N SER A 64 38.27 38.12 4.21
CA SER A 64 38.08 38.74 5.54
C SER A 64 38.36 37.72 6.65
N VAL A 65 38.86 38.25 7.76
CA VAL A 65 39.42 37.58 8.91
C VAL A 65 38.33 37.46 9.99
N SER A 66 38.06 36.26 10.50
CA SER A 66 38.08 35.91 11.94
C SER A 66 37.15 34.76 12.36
N VAL A 67 37.81 33.70 12.81
CA VAL A 67 37.63 32.95 14.08
C VAL A 67 36.22 32.52 14.53
N ALA A 68 35.90 31.24 14.34
CA ALA A 68 35.35 30.39 15.40
C ALA A 68 35.69 28.92 15.08
N ALA A 69 36.28 28.25 16.06
CA ALA A 69 36.96 26.97 15.91
C ALA A 69 36.19 25.82 16.58
N LEU A 70 36.58 24.61 16.17
CA LEU A 70 36.67 23.36 16.95
C LEU A 70 35.45 22.43 17.08
N PHE A 71 35.81 21.13 17.08
CA PHE A 71 35.03 19.88 17.20
C PHE A 71 34.46 19.33 15.86
N SER A 72 34.81 18.15 15.33
CA SER A 72 35.56 17.00 15.86
C SER A 72 36.20 16.15 14.73
N GLN A 73 37.43 15.74 15.01
CA GLN A 73 38.09 14.45 14.78
C GLN A 73 37.38 13.35 13.94
N ARG A 74 38.01 13.06 12.79
CA ARG A 74 38.49 11.76 12.27
C ARG A 74 38.12 10.51 13.09
N ASP A 75 37.52 9.53 12.43
CA ASP A 75 37.88 8.13 12.60
C ASP A 75 37.81 7.39 11.26
N GLU A 76 38.96 6.82 10.91
CA GLU A 76 39.16 5.88 9.82
C GLU A 76 38.63 4.52 10.28
N ASN A 77 37.76 3.88 9.48
CA ASN A 77 37.78 2.43 9.46
C ASN A 77 37.31 1.89 8.11
N SER A 78 38.31 1.43 7.35
CA SER A 78 38.20 0.48 6.26
C SER A 78 37.63 -0.83 6.76
N LEU A 79 36.73 -1.44 6.00
CA LEU A 79 36.62 -2.90 5.85
C LEU A 79 35.68 -3.22 4.69
N ASP A 80 36.32 -3.36 3.52
CA ASP A 80 36.29 -4.57 2.70
C ASP A 80 35.01 -5.42 2.77
N LYS A 81 34.29 -5.49 1.65
CA LYS A 81 33.46 -6.65 1.29
C LYS A 81 33.19 -6.67 -0.21
N ASN A 82 33.96 -7.52 -0.88
CA ASN A 82 33.66 -8.11 -2.17
C ASN A 82 32.30 -8.83 -2.11
N ASP A 83 31.43 -8.59 -3.09
CA ASP A 83 30.37 -9.51 -3.44
C ASP A 83 30.37 -9.68 -4.96
N GLU A 84 30.68 -10.90 -5.37
CA GLU A 84 30.74 -11.35 -6.75
C GLU A 84 29.36 -11.42 -7.40
N ASP A 85 29.32 -10.99 -8.66
CA ASP A 85 28.23 -11.16 -9.60
C ASP A 85 28.05 -12.64 -9.99
N VAL A 86 27.03 -13.31 -9.44
CA VAL A 86 26.51 -14.56 -10.02
C VAL A 86 25.31 -14.26 -10.92
N ASN A 87 25.64 -14.02 -12.18
CA ASN A 87 24.72 -13.92 -13.30
C ASN A 87 24.33 -15.34 -13.77
N GLN A 88 23.10 -15.77 -13.50
CA GLN A 88 22.50 -16.94 -14.16
C GLN A 88 21.29 -16.54 -14.99
N HIS A 89 21.56 -16.29 -16.27
CA HIS A 89 20.60 -16.41 -17.35
C HIS A 89 20.30 -17.90 -17.60
N SER A 90 19.05 -18.32 -17.39
CA SER A 90 18.52 -19.54 -17.98
C SER A 90 17.27 -19.23 -18.80
N LYS A 91 17.48 -19.14 -20.11
CA LYS A 91 16.46 -19.31 -21.14
C LYS A 91 16.01 -20.78 -21.09
N ARG A 92 14.71 -21.04 -20.90
CA ARG A 92 14.07 -22.26 -21.41
C ARG A 92 12.69 -21.97 -21.99
N ASN A 93 12.67 -22.02 -23.32
CA ASN A 93 11.53 -22.42 -24.12
C ASN A 93 11.02 -23.79 -23.66
N SER A 94 9.71 -23.95 -23.57
CA SER A 94 9.05 -25.15 -24.10
C SER A 94 7.55 -24.95 -24.19
N SER A 95 7.11 -24.89 -25.44
CA SER A 95 5.78 -25.21 -25.92
C SER A 95 5.25 -26.54 -25.36
N SER A 96 4.00 -26.56 -24.91
CA SER A 96 3.18 -27.76 -24.99
C SER A 96 1.76 -27.40 -25.43
N ARG A 97 1.44 -27.79 -26.66
CA ARG A 97 0.08 -27.98 -27.15
C ARG A 97 -0.65 -28.99 -26.26
N GLY A 98 -1.86 -28.64 -25.83
CA GLY A 98 -2.80 -29.56 -25.20
C GLY A 98 -4.22 -29.19 -25.63
N SER A 99 -4.73 -29.94 -26.59
CA SER A 99 -6.07 -29.82 -27.18
C SER A 99 -7.18 -30.23 -26.20
N ILE A 100 -8.29 -29.50 -26.30
CA ILE A 100 -9.70 -29.93 -26.25
C ILE A 100 -10.15 -30.66 -24.96
N GLY A 101 -10.93 -29.92 -24.18
CA GLY A 101 -11.92 -30.45 -23.25
C GLY A 101 -13.11 -29.49 -23.19
N ALA A 102 -14.08 -29.66 -24.08
CA ALA A 102 -15.39 -29.02 -23.97
C ALA A 102 -16.10 -29.63 -22.76
N GLY A 103 -16.15 -28.88 -21.66
CA GLY A 103 -16.73 -29.34 -20.40
C GLY A 103 -17.26 -28.18 -19.59
N SER A 104 -18.57 -27.94 -19.70
CA SER A 104 -19.43 -27.37 -18.67
C SER A 104 -18.94 -26.08 -17.99
N SER A 105 -19.34 -24.94 -18.55
CA SER A 105 -19.33 -23.64 -17.87
C SER A 105 -20.16 -23.68 -16.60
N ARG A 106 -19.57 -24.14 -15.49
CA ARG A 106 -20.06 -23.77 -14.16
C ARG A 106 -19.67 -22.33 -13.96
N ILE A 107 -20.68 -21.47 -13.88
CA ILE A 107 -20.57 -20.10 -13.41
C ILE A 107 -20.03 -20.19 -11.98
N VAL A 108 -18.70 -20.10 -11.85
CA VAL A 108 -18.04 -19.86 -10.57
C VAL A 108 -18.38 -18.41 -10.24
N THR A 109 -19.42 -18.22 -9.44
CA THR A 109 -19.68 -16.94 -8.80
C THR A 109 -18.46 -16.64 -7.94
N THR A 110 -17.57 -15.79 -8.47
CA THR A 110 -16.35 -15.39 -7.77
C THR A 110 -16.75 -14.81 -6.42
N ASP A 111 -16.01 -15.10 -5.34
CA ASP A 111 -16.30 -14.62 -3.97
C ASP A 111 -16.52 -13.10 -3.85
N LYS A 112 -16.17 -12.35 -4.91
CA LYS A 112 -16.52 -10.95 -5.15
C LYS A 112 -18.01 -10.63 -4.96
N GLU A 113 -18.92 -11.56 -5.31
CA GLU A 113 -20.36 -11.33 -5.19
C GLU A 113 -20.89 -11.50 -3.75
N LYS A 114 -20.23 -12.30 -2.91
CA LYS A 114 -20.70 -12.55 -1.53
C LYS A 114 -20.42 -11.39 -0.58
N HIS A 115 -19.36 -10.63 -0.84
CA HIS A 115 -18.92 -9.53 0.02
C HIS A 115 -18.58 -8.27 -0.80
N PRO A 116 -19.58 -7.66 -1.47
CA PRO A 116 -19.35 -6.47 -2.29
C PRO A 116 -18.79 -5.29 -1.47
N GLU A 117 -19.18 -5.17 -0.20
CA GLU A 117 -18.71 -4.11 0.69
C GLU A 117 -17.22 -4.22 1.01
N VAL A 118 -16.71 -5.44 1.21
CA VAL A 118 -15.29 -5.68 1.49
C VAL A 118 -14.46 -5.40 0.24
N PHE A 119 -14.91 -5.86 -0.93
CA PHE A 119 -14.22 -5.58 -2.19
C PHE A 119 -14.26 -4.10 -2.56
N ARG A 120 -15.35 -3.38 -2.27
CA ARG A 120 -15.45 -1.93 -2.46
C ARG A 120 -14.55 -1.16 -1.49
N ALA A 121 -14.38 -1.62 -0.25
CA ALA A 121 -13.41 -1.04 0.67
C ALA A 121 -11.97 -1.30 0.19
N LEU A 122 -11.69 -2.52 -0.28
CA LEU A 122 -10.36 -2.93 -0.75
C LEU A 122 -10.02 -2.43 -2.16
N SER A 123 -10.99 -2.08 -3.01
CA SER A 123 -10.72 -1.59 -4.37
C SER A 123 -9.91 -0.29 -4.37
N SER A 124 -10.11 0.55 -3.35
CA SER A 124 -9.28 1.75 -3.11
C SER A 124 -7.79 1.43 -2.89
N PHE A 125 -7.44 0.18 -2.54
CA PHE A 125 -6.07 -0.29 -2.34
C PHE A 125 -5.44 -0.86 -3.61
N TYR A 126 -6.24 -1.30 -4.59
CA TYR A 126 -5.80 -2.13 -5.72
C TYR A 126 -6.24 -1.63 -7.11
N ASN A 127 -6.83 -0.44 -7.24
CA ASN A 127 -7.28 0.03 -8.56
C ASN A 127 -6.07 0.17 -9.52
N PRO A 128 -6.00 -0.64 -10.60
CA PRO A 128 -4.93 -0.56 -11.57
C PRO A 128 -4.96 0.82 -12.18
N SER A 129 -3.78 1.39 -12.25
CA SER A 129 -3.68 2.82 -12.27
C SER A 129 -3.70 3.30 -13.71
N ASP A 130 -4.88 3.65 -14.18
CA ASP A 130 -4.98 4.44 -15.40
C ASP A 130 -4.36 5.82 -15.14
N ALA A 131 -3.73 6.43 -16.14
CA ALA A 131 -2.91 7.63 -16.01
C ALA A 131 -3.66 8.78 -15.31
N ALA A 132 -4.97 8.94 -15.58
CA ALA A 132 -5.82 9.95 -14.97
C ALA A 132 -6.13 9.67 -13.48
N THR A 133 -6.27 8.41 -13.10
CA THR A 133 -6.59 7.99 -11.72
C THR A 133 -5.44 8.23 -10.74
N TYR A 134 -4.22 8.40 -11.24
CA TYR A 134 -3.06 8.78 -10.41
C TYR A 134 -3.10 10.24 -9.96
N VAL A 135 -3.73 11.12 -10.74
CA VAL A 135 -3.73 12.56 -10.47
C VAL A 135 -4.97 12.96 -9.68
N VAL A 136 -6.14 12.42 -10.03
CA VAL A 136 -7.42 12.76 -9.39
C VAL A 136 -8.01 11.54 -8.69
N CYS A 137 -8.65 11.76 -7.54
CA CYS A 137 -9.34 10.72 -6.79
C CYS A 137 -10.73 10.45 -7.38
N GLU A 138 -11.06 9.21 -7.71
CA GLU A 138 -12.38 8.86 -8.27
C GLU A 138 -13.53 8.98 -7.25
N LEU A 139 -13.23 9.02 -5.96
CA LEU A 139 -14.25 9.08 -4.89
C LEU A 139 -14.69 10.53 -4.60
N CYS A 140 -13.73 11.44 -4.42
CA CYS A 140 -14.01 12.84 -4.09
C CYS A 140 -13.67 13.83 -5.20
N PHE A 141 -13.09 13.36 -6.32
CA PHE A 141 -12.65 14.19 -7.45
C PHE A 141 -11.60 15.26 -7.09
N GLY A 142 -10.99 15.20 -5.90
CA GLY A 142 -9.85 16.05 -5.54
C GLY A 142 -8.51 15.51 -6.06
N PHE A 143 -7.52 16.39 -6.19
CA PHE A 143 -6.15 16.04 -6.54
C PHE A 143 -5.51 15.13 -5.49
N ARG A 144 -4.82 14.06 -5.89
CA ARG A 144 -4.17 13.14 -4.94
C ARG A 144 -2.95 13.74 -4.24
N SER A 145 -2.39 14.80 -4.79
CA SER A 145 -1.27 15.55 -4.21
C SER A 145 -1.46 17.05 -4.46
N ALA A 146 -1.04 17.88 -3.51
CA ALA A 146 -0.98 19.32 -3.73
C ALA A 146 0.01 19.70 -4.85
N THR A 147 1.05 18.90 -5.06
CA THR A 147 2.10 19.15 -6.06
C THR A 147 1.63 18.97 -7.51
N THR A 148 0.53 18.26 -7.72
CA THR A 148 -0.04 18.08 -9.07
C THR A 148 -0.96 19.22 -9.48
N VAL A 149 -1.35 20.07 -8.53
CA VAL A 149 -2.25 21.19 -8.80
C VAL A 149 -1.49 22.27 -9.57
N GLN A 150 -2.04 22.65 -10.72
CA GLN A 150 -1.48 23.74 -11.52
C GLN A 150 -2.02 25.08 -10.99
N PRO A 151 -1.17 26.12 -10.88
CA PRO A 151 -1.63 27.44 -10.49
C PRO A 151 -2.53 28.04 -11.57
N LEU A 152 -3.44 28.92 -11.17
CA LEU A 152 -4.23 29.71 -12.12
C LEU A 152 -3.35 30.52 -13.06
N PRO A 153 -3.82 30.79 -14.29
CA PRO A 153 -3.16 31.74 -15.15
C PRO A 153 -3.13 33.11 -14.47
N THR A 154 -1.96 33.72 -14.36
CA THR A 154 -1.84 35.11 -13.89
C THR A 154 -2.66 36.00 -14.84
N PRO A 155 -3.49 36.93 -14.33
CA PRO A 155 -3.54 37.50 -12.98
C PRO A 155 -4.68 36.99 -12.07
N TRP A 156 -5.22 35.80 -12.34
CA TRP A 156 -6.39 35.28 -11.65
C TRP A 156 -6.05 34.66 -10.30
N ILE A 157 -6.93 34.90 -9.32
CA ILE A 157 -6.86 34.37 -7.96
C ILE A 157 -8.22 33.77 -7.61
N GLU A 158 -8.23 32.60 -6.97
CA GLU A 158 -9.45 31.99 -6.44
C GLU A 158 -9.72 32.47 -5.01
N TYR A 159 -10.97 32.81 -4.73
CA TYR A 159 -11.48 33.15 -3.42
C TYR A 159 -12.71 32.31 -3.10
N CYS A 160 -12.98 32.12 -1.81
CA CYS A 160 -14.23 31.53 -1.33
C CYS A 160 -15.13 32.64 -0.78
N ASP A 161 -16.38 32.68 -1.22
CA ASP A 161 -17.40 33.55 -0.66
C ASP A 161 -17.91 32.94 0.65
N GLU A 162 -17.66 33.61 1.78
CA GLU A 162 -18.06 33.15 3.11
C GLU A 162 -19.58 33.02 3.28
N THR A 163 -20.37 33.77 2.50
CA THR A 163 -21.83 33.76 2.63
C THR A 163 -22.46 32.55 1.93
N THR A 164 -21.95 32.18 0.76
CA THR A 164 -22.49 31.08 -0.05
C THR A 164 -21.66 29.80 0.03
N GLY A 165 -20.43 29.88 0.54
CA GLY A 165 -19.43 28.81 0.48
C GLY A 165 -18.96 28.46 -0.93
N LYS A 166 -19.26 29.32 -1.93
CA LYS A 166 -18.88 29.09 -3.32
C LYS A 166 -17.58 29.79 -3.66
N HIS A 167 -16.79 29.16 -4.51
CA HIS A 167 -15.58 29.78 -4.99
C HIS A 167 -15.84 30.66 -6.21
N TYR A 168 -15.12 31.77 -6.28
CA TYR A 168 -15.09 32.69 -7.40
C TYR A 168 -13.66 33.05 -7.76
N PHE A 169 -13.47 33.52 -8.97
CA PHE A 169 -12.18 33.89 -9.55
C PHE A 169 -12.15 35.40 -9.75
N TYR A 170 -11.13 36.04 -9.20
CA TYR A 170 -10.90 37.47 -9.30
C TYR A 170 -9.67 37.74 -10.16
N ASP A 171 -9.83 38.58 -11.18
CA ASP A 171 -8.73 39.11 -11.97
C ASP A 171 -8.17 40.35 -11.28
N SER A 172 -6.96 40.23 -10.74
CA SER A 172 -6.30 41.33 -10.02
C SER A 172 -5.91 42.53 -10.90
N SER A 173 -5.81 42.33 -12.22
CA SER A 173 -5.45 43.40 -13.15
C SER A 173 -6.66 44.23 -13.59
N THR A 174 -7.77 43.57 -13.93
CA THR A 174 -8.98 44.22 -14.46
C THR A 174 -10.05 44.46 -13.40
N ARG A 175 -9.88 43.89 -12.21
CA ARG A 175 -10.86 43.87 -11.11
C ARG A 175 -12.17 43.17 -11.46
N HIS A 176 -12.17 42.28 -12.45
CA HIS A 176 -13.34 41.48 -12.80
C HIS A 176 -13.46 40.23 -11.93
N VAL A 177 -14.71 39.84 -11.64
CA VAL A 177 -15.05 38.61 -10.90
C VAL A 177 -15.78 37.65 -11.84
N ARG A 178 -15.49 36.35 -11.72
CA ARG A 178 -16.15 35.27 -12.45
C ARG A 178 -16.43 34.10 -11.53
N TRP A 179 -17.54 33.39 -11.77
CA TRP A 179 -17.94 32.20 -11.02
C TRP A 179 -17.44 30.90 -11.65
N HIS A 180 -16.75 30.99 -12.79
CA HIS A 180 -16.18 29.85 -13.51
C HIS A 180 -14.69 30.08 -13.75
N PRO A 181 -13.88 29.00 -13.83
CA PRO A 181 -12.45 29.12 -14.06
C PRO A 181 -12.14 29.93 -15.33
N PRO A 182 -11.10 30.77 -15.32
CA PRO A 182 -10.73 31.59 -16.47
C PRO A 182 -10.29 30.74 -17.68
N PRO A 183 -10.38 31.30 -18.90
CA PRO A 183 -9.84 30.65 -20.09
C PRO A 183 -8.32 30.45 -19.91
N ALA A 184 -7.81 29.30 -20.35
CA ALA A 184 -6.45 28.81 -20.08
C ALA A 184 -6.19 28.18 -18.69
N THR A 185 -7.23 27.96 -17.87
CA THR A 185 -7.10 27.04 -16.73
C THR A 185 -6.87 25.61 -17.23
N ASP A 186 -6.00 24.87 -16.55
CA ASP A 186 -5.72 23.47 -16.85
C ASP A 186 -6.99 22.61 -16.82
N ALA A 187 -7.10 21.66 -17.77
CA ALA A 187 -8.31 20.86 -17.95
C ALA A 187 -8.63 19.97 -16.73
N LEU A 188 -7.62 19.45 -16.04
CA LEU A 188 -7.85 18.66 -14.82
C LEU A 188 -8.38 19.54 -13.69
N SER A 189 -7.85 20.76 -13.58
CA SER A 189 -8.30 21.75 -12.59
C SER A 189 -9.76 22.14 -12.83
N VAL A 190 -10.18 22.32 -14.09
CA VAL A 190 -11.58 22.55 -14.45
C VAL A 190 -12.47 21.37 -14.05
N LEU A 191 -12.06 20.13 -14.35
CA LEU A 191 -12.81 18.93 -13.95
C LEU A 191 -12.97 18.81 -12.43
N VAL A 192 -11.92 19.15 -11.67
CA VAL A 192 -11.95 19.15 -10.20
C VAL A 192 -12.92 20.23 -9.68
N PHE A 193 -12.91 21.42 -10.28
CA PHE A 193 -13.82 22.50 -9.93
C PHE A 193 -15.29 22.13 -10.15
N GLU A 194 -15.64 21.51 -11.27
CA GLU A 194 -17.03 21.10 -11.56
C GLU A 194 -17.62 20.17 -10.48
N ARG A 195 -16.78 19.40 -9.80
CA ARG A 195 -17.20 18.44 -8.77
C ARG A 195 -17.05 18.96 -7.34
N THR A 196 -16.01 19.73 -7.08
CA THR A 196 -15.61 20.12 -5.72
C THR A 196 -15.83 21.60 -5.44
N ASN A 197 -16.20 22.37 -6.46
CA ASN A 197 -16.38 23.82 -6.41
C ASN A 197 -15.11 24.60 -6.08
N SER A 198 -13.93 23.99 -6.20
CA SER A 198 -12.62 24.65 -6.10
C SER A 198 -11.62 23.97 -7.02
N ILE A 199 -10.70 24.72 -7.62
CA ILE A 199 -9.63 24.12 -8.44
C ILE A 199 -8.44 23.64 -7.59
N TYR A 200 -8.38 23.99 -6.30
CA TYR A 200 -7.28 23.61 -5.40
C TYR A 200 -7.64 22.44 -4.46
N THR A 201 -8.79 21.78 -4.66
CA THR A 201 -9.22 20.70 -3.78
C THR A 201 -8.27 19.51 -3.81
N VAL A 202 -7.65 19.21 -2.67
CA VAL A 202 -6.84 18.01 -2.47
C VAL A 202 -7.69 16.89 -1.86
N CYS A 203 -7.52 15.68 -2.37
CA CYS A 203 -8.19 14.48 -1.91
C CYS A 203 -7.79 14.13 -0.47
N HIS A 204 -8.81 13.87 0.36
CA HIS A 204 -8.65 13.36 1.72
C HIS A 204 -9.10 11.90 1.87
N CYS A 205 -9.56 11.26 0.78
CA CYS A 205 -10.08 9.89 0.79
C CYS A 205 -8.99 8.83 0.96
N ILE A 206 -7.76 9.11 0.52
CA ILE A 206 -6.66 8.16 0.64
C ILE A 206 -6.02 8.35 2.02
N PRO A 207 -6.07 7.36 2.92
CA PRO A 207 -5.27 7.43 4.13
C PRO A 207 -3.80 7.61 3.71
N SER A 208 -3.09 8.56 4.34
CA SER A 208 -1.66 8.78 4.06
C SER A 208 -0.91 7.45 3.98
N ASN A 209 0.12 7.34 3.15
CA ASN A 209 0.85 6.09 2.96
C ASN A 209 1.27 5.47 4.32
N GLU A 210 1.67 6.32 5.27
CA GLU A 210 1.95 5.96 6.66
C GLU A 210 0.71 5.39 7.39
N ARG A 211 -0.44 6.06 7.32
CA ARG A 211 -1.70 5.56 7.89
C ARG A 211 -2.12 4.24 7.25
N ARG A 212 -1.95 4.07 5.94
CA ARG A 212 -2.19 2.82 5.22
C ARG A 212 -1.30 1.69 5.73
N ARG A 213 0.01 1.93 5.91
CA ARG A 213 0.94 0.94 6.49
C ARG A 213 0.51 0.53 7.88
N ARG A 214 0.21 1.48 8.77
CA ARG A 214 -0.26 1.19 10.13
C ARG A 214 -1.56 0.39 10.13
N LEU A 215 -2.49 0.71 9.24
CA LEU A 215 -3.74 -0.02 9.11
C LEU A 215 -3.49 -1.46 8.66
N MET A 216 -2.67 -1.66 7.63
CA MET A 216 -2.30 -3.02 7.16
C MET A 216 -1.54 -3.81 8.22
N GLN A 217 -0.67 -3.16 9.00
CA GLN A 217 0.01 -3.78 10.13
C GLN A 217 -0.98 -4.25 11.20
N LYS A 218 -1.93 -3.40 11.61
CA LYS A 218 -2.99 -3.79 12.54
C LYS A 218 -3.84 -4.95 12.02
N PHE A 219 -4.16 -4.96 10.72
CA PHE A 219 -4.85 -6.10 10.11
C PHE A 219 -4.03 -7.38 10.21
N ARG A 220 -2.72 -7.34 9.91
CA ARG A 220 -1.84 -8.50 10.07
C ARG A 220 -1.82 -8.99 11.53
N GLU A 221 -1.59 -8.09 12.48
CA GLU A 221 -1.58 -8.41 13.92
C GLU A 221 -2.89 -9.07 14.35
N HIS A 222 -4.04 -8.53 13.93
CA HIS A 222 -5.35 -9.10 14.22
C HIS A 222 -5.53 -10.49 13.61
N THR A 223 -5.12 -10.70 12.36
CA THR A 223 -5.20 -12.04 11.73
C THR A 223 -4.30 -13.06 12.43
N THR A 224 -3.11 -12.66 12.86
CA THR A 224 -2.20 -13.52 13.64
C THR A 224 -2.79 -13.85 15.01
N GLN A 225 -3.41 -12.87 15.68
CA GLN A 225 -4.07 -13.08 16.96
C GLN A 225 -5.24 -14.07 16.82
N MET A 226 -6.13 -13.86 15.86
CA MET A 226 -7.23 -14.78 15.56
C MET A 226 -6.75 -16.21 15.30
N ALA A 227 -5.67 -16.36 14.53
CA ALA A 227 -5.08 -17.67 14.26
C ALA A 227 -4.55 -18.34 15.54
N ARG A 228 -3.90 -17.59 16.43
CA ARG A 228 -3.42 -18.09 17.74
C ARG A 228 -4.57 -18.53 18.63
N GLU A 229 -5.61 -17.71 18.74
CA GLU A 229 -6.80 -18.02 19.55
C GLU A 229 -7.50 -19.29 19.04
N GLU A 230 -7.56 -19.49 17.73
CA GLU A 230 -8.15 -20.69 17.13
C GLU A 230 -7.30 -21.95 17.41
N VAL A 231 -5.96 -21.84 17.34
CA VAL A 231 -5.05 -22.92 17.74
C VAL A 231 -5.21 -23.27 19.22
N GLU A 232 -5.30 -22.27 20.10
CA GLU A 232 -5.48 -22.47 21.53
C GLU A 232 -6.84 -23.12 21.87
N LYS A 233 -7.92 -22.74 21.16
CA LYS A 233 -9.23 -23.40 21.29
C LYS A 233 -9.14 -24.87 20.89
N ARG A 234 -8.46 -25.18 19.79
CA ARG A 234 -8.24 -26.57 19.34
C ARG A 234 -7.42 -27.37 20.34
N ASP A 235 -6.35 -26.79 20.89
CA ASP A 235 -5.53 -27.44 21.92
C ASP A 235 -6.34 -27.74 23.18
N ARG A 236 -7.12 -26.78 23.68
CA ARG A 236 -8.04 -26.99 24.81
C ARG A 236 -9.05 -28.11 24.55
N HIS A 237 -9.61 -28.15 23.35
CA HIS A 237 -10.56 -29.19 22.96
C HIS A 237 -9.91 -30.58 22.93
N LEU A 238 -8.71 -30.71 22.33
CA LEU A 238 -7.96 -31.96 22.28
C LEU A 238 -7.54 -32.43 23.68
N ARG A 239 -7.07 -31.53 24.54
CA ARG A 239 -6.76 -31.85 25.95
C ARG A 239 -7.99 -32.35 26.70
N GLY A 240 -9.13 -31.69 26.54
CA GLY A 240 -10.39 -32.12 27.15
C GLY A 240 -10.82 -33.51 26.66
N ALA A 241 -10.72 -33.77 25.36
CA ALA A 241 -11.02 -35.09 24.78
C ALA A 241 -10.06 -36.18 25.31
N PHE A 242 -8.77 -35.88 25.42
CA PHE A 242 -7.77 -36.81 25.94
C PHE A 242 -8.00 -37.15 27.41
N ILE A 243 -8.31 -36.15 28.25
CA ILE A 243 -8.65 -36.37 29.66
C ILE A 243 -9.90 -37.23 29.80
N SER A 244 -10.95 -36.95 29.01
CA SER A 244 -12.19 -37.73 29.01
C SER A 244 -11.95 -39.20 28.66
N LEU A 245 -11.13 -39.45 27.62
CA LEU A 245 -10.72 -40.81 27.23
C LEU A 245 -9.91 -41.49 28.35
N ALA A 246 -8.94 -40.80 28.94
CA ALA A 246 -8.13 -41.35 30.02
C ALA A 246 -9.00 -41.75 31.22
N MET A 247 -9.97 -40.93 31.62
CA MET A 247 -10.90 -41.25 32.71
C MET A 247 -11.82 -42.42 32.39
N SER A 248 -12.20 -42.63 31.13
CA SER A 248 -12.98 -43.81 30.73
C SER A 248 -12.20 -45.13 30.77
N LEU A 249 -10.87 -45.05 30.67
CA LEU A 249 -9.98 -46.21 30.67
C LEU A 249 -9.51 -46.63 32.06
N VAL A 250 -9.68 -45.79 33.10
CA VAL A 250 -9.35 -46.17 34.47
C VAL A 250 -10.43 -47.17 34.94
N PRO A 251 -10.09 -48.47 35.10
CA PRO A 251 -11.07 -49.45 35.56
C PRO A 251 -11.50 -49.05 36.97
N PHE A 252 -12.81 -48.99 37.19
CA PHE A 252 -13.38 -48.70 38.49
C PHE A 252 -13.00 -49.87 39.41
N SER A 253 -11.93 -49.73 40.18
CA SER A 253 -11.59 -50.65 41.26
C SER A 253 -12.58 -50.42 42.39
N GLY A 254 -13.82 -50.85 42.18
CA GLY A 254 -14.79 -51.00 43.25
C GLY A 254 -14.26 -52.07 44.18
N GLU A 255 -13.72 -51.68 45.33
CA GLU A 255 -13.51 -52.63 46.40
C GLU A 255 -14.84 -53.29 46.74
N PRO A 256 -14.91 -54.64 46.72
CA PRO A 256 -16.11 -55.33 47.17
C PRO A 256 -16.27 -55.06 48.67
N LYS A 257 -17.33 -54.33 49.05
CA LYS A 257 -17.79 -54.27 50.43
C LYS A 257 -18.09 -55.69 50.90
N GLN A 258 -17.23 -56.23 51.76
CA GLN A 258 -17.52 -57.47 52.49
C GLN A 258 -18.70 -57.19 53.43
N ILE A 259 -19.76 -57.99 53.26
CA ILE A 259 -20.92 -58.10 54.16
C ILE A 259 -20.72 -59.38 54.97
#